data_AF-A0A6B2G9E9-F1
#
_entry.id   AF-A0A6B2G9E9-F1
#
_cell.length_a   1.000
_cell.length_b   1.000
_cell.length_c   1.000
_cell.angle_alpha   90.00
_cell.angle_beta   90.00
_cell.angle_gamma   90.00
#
_symmetry.space_group_name_H-M   'P 1'
#
loop_
_entity.id
_entity.type
_entity.pdbx_description
1 polymer ?
#
loop_
_entity_poly.entity_id
_entity_poly.type
_entity_poly.pdbx_seq_one_letter_code
_entity_poly.pdbx_strand_id
1 'polypeptide(L)'
;MASSKLSPRQKMINLMYLIFIAMLAMNMSKEVLSAFGYMKLKLEDGNTTLATKNQAAFESLASKAIDQKAKYESLKIKADKIKDLSDNFFEYLDKLKAELSKTIINPNDFEKMDGTDIVDQYFFNQRFQTDDVTDREGSKQSWLKYYFEGYPLIASLTRFTQIQADIKETESDILSAMLQGQLESDVSLTNYEAIVVADKTAFFEGEKFTGKIYLGRKDPTLKAQKVVINGSEIKEADIQKGQVVLNFPAGAIGSRDIKGEFFFKEGDSIVKIPVASTYAVVPKPNSAVISADKMNVVYRGIPNPITISMPGISNDKISASAQGLTRVKNSGSYMMNPGAGRTTKISV
;
A
#
# COMPACT_ATOMS: atom_id res chain seq x y z
N MET A 1 61.50 -42.05 -45.20
CA MET A 1 61.79 -40.82 -44.45
C MET A 1 62.55 -39.85 -45.35
N ALA A 2 61.85 -38.89 -45.96
CA ALA A 2 62.51 -37.76 -46.62
C ALA A 2 62.21 -36.53 -45.77
N SER A 3 62.91 -36.41 -44.64
CA SER A 3 63.02 -35.15 -43.92
C SER A 3 63.83 -34.22 -44.82
N SER A 4 63.17 -33.51 -45.72
CA SER A 4 63.82 -32.41 -46.43
C SER A 4 64.20 -31.41 -45.34
N LYS A 5 65.50 -31.26 -45.10
CA LYS A 5 66.01 -30.26 -44.16
C LYS A 5 65.69 -28.91 -44.78
N LEU A 6 64.55 -28.33 -44.41
CA LEU A 6 64.16 -26.96 -44.73
C LEU A 6 65.38 -26.07 -44.55
N SER A 7 65.72 -25.30 -45.59
CA SER A 7 66.86 -24.40 -45.51
C SER A 7 66.69 -23.43 -44.34
N PRO A 8 67.78 -22.95 -43.70
CA PRO A 8 67.69 -21.97 -42.62
C PRO A 8 66.81 -20.75 -42.98
N ARG A 9 66.86 -20.34 -44.25
CA ARG A 9 65.98 -19.29 -44.81
C ARG A 9 64.50 -19.68 -44.81
N GLN A 10 64.15 -20.89 -45.23
CA GLN A 10 62.76 -21.38 -45.17
C GLN A 10 62.27 -21.60 -43.74
N LYS A 11 63.16 -21.97 -42.80
CA LYS A 11 62.82 -22.02 -41.37
C LYS A 11 62.50 -20.64 -40.80
N MET A 12 63.29 -19.62 -41.15
CA MET A 12 62.99 -18.24 -40.75
C MET A 12 61.71 -17.73 -41.39
N ILE A 13 61.47 -18.03 -42.67
CA ILE A 13 60.22 -17.66 -43.35
C ILE A 13 59.02 -18.34 -42.68
N ASN A 14 59.08 -19.65 -42.42
CA ASN A 14 57.99 -20.37 -41.76
C ASN A 14 57.77 -19.87 -40.33
N LEU A 15 58.83 -19.50 -39.60
CA LEU A 15 58.72 -18.89 -38.28
C LEU A 15 58.08 -17.50 -38.35
N MET A 16 58.44 -16.66 -39.33
CA MET A 16 57.81 -15.36 -39.54
C MET A 16 56.34 -15.51 -39.93
N TYR A 17 55.97 -16.47 -40.78
CA TYR A 17 54.57 -16.76 -41.11
C TYR A 17 53.79 -17.26 -39.88
N LEU A 18 54.39 -18.11 -39.05
CA LEU A 18 53.75 -18.57 -37.81
C LEU A 18 53.54 -17.41 -36.83
N ILE A 19 54.55 -16.55 -36.65
CA ILE A 19 54.45 -15.36 -35.81
C ILE A 19 53.42 -14.37 -36.38
N PHE A 20 53.39 -14.18 -37.70
CA PHE A 20 52.43 -13.29 -38.36
C PHE A 20 50.99 -13.83 -38.29
N ILE A 21 50.78 -15.13 -38.49
CA ILE A 21 49.47 -15.77 -38.31
C ILE A 21 49.05 -15.73 -36.84
N ALA A 22 49.98 -15.95 -35.90
CA ALA A 22 49.70 -15.80 -34.46
C ALA A 22 49.36 -14.34 -34.10
N MET A 23 50.07 -13.35 -34.65
CA MET A 23 49.76 -11.93 -34.46
C MET A 23 48.40 -11.54 -35.06
N LEU A 24 48.09 -12.02 -36.26
CA LEU A 24 46.78 -11.82 -36.88
C LEU A 24 45.65 -12.51 -36.11
N ALA A 25 45.93 -13.63 -35.46
CA ALA A 25 44.97 -14.33 -34.61
C ALA A 25 44.80 -13.70 -33.22
N MET A 26 45.84 -13.01 -32.71
CA MET A 26 45.79 -12.28 -31.44
C MET A 26 45.03 -10.95 -31.56
N ASN A 27 45.02 -10.34 -32.74
CA ASN A 27 44.29 -9.10 -32.98
C ASN A 27 42.85 -9.40 -33.44
N MET A 28 41.86 -8.82 -32.75
CA MET A 28 40.47 -8.91 -33.19
C MET A 28 40.26 -8.24 -34.56
N SER A 29 39.30 -8.75 -35.35
CA SER A 29 38.98 -8.15 -36.64
C SER A 29 38.32 -6.78 -36.47
N LYS A 30 38.53 -5.88 -37.45
CA LYS A 30 38.00 -4.51 -37.44
C LYS A 30 36.47 -4.48 -37.40
N GLU A 31 35.83 -5.46 -38.03
CA GLU A 31 34.38 -5.63 -38.04
C GLU A 31 33.86 -5.96 -36.64
N VAL A 32 34.59 -6.80 -35.88
CA VAL A 32 34.24 -7.14 -34.50
C VAL A 32 34.38 -5.92 -33.58
N LEU A 33 35.46 -5.14 -33.71
CA LEU A 33 35.65 -3.91 -32.94
C LEU A 33 34.56 -2.87 -33.23
N SER A 34 34.17 -2.71 -34.50
CA SER A 34 33.07 -1.83 -34.91
C SER A 34 31.73 -2.29 -34.35
N ALA A 35 31.46 -3.60 -34.32
CA ALA A 35 30.25 -4.15 -33.72
C ALA A 35 30.13 -3.83 -32.23
N PHE A 36 31.24 -3.95 -31.47
CA PHE A 36 31.28 -3.50 -30.08
C PHE A 36 31.02 -2.00 -29.95
N GLY A 37 31.59 -1.18 -30.83
CA GLY A 37 31.33 0.25 -30.86
C GLY A 37 29.86 0.61 -31.07
N TYR A 38 29.19 -0.02 -32.05
CA TYR A 38 27.76 0.19 -32.27
C TYR A 38 26.89 -0.33 -31.12
N MET A 39 27.28 -1.44 -30.51
CA MET A 39 26.60 -1.95 -29.32
C MET A 39 26.73 -0.95 -28.15
N LYS A 40 27.92 -0.38 -27.94
CA LYS A 40 28.15 0.67 -26.93
C LYS A 40 27.22 1.85 -27.14
N LEU A 41 27.16 2.39 -28.37
CA LEU A 41 26.31 3.54 -28.69
C LEU A 41 24.83 3.23 -28.46
N LYS A 42 24.36 2.05 -28.90
CA LYS A 42 22.97 1.62 -28.68
C LYS A 42 22.63 1.48 -27.20
N LEU A 43 23.56 0.98 -26.38
CA LEU A 43 23.38 0.90 -24.94
C LEU A 43 23.41 2.29 -24.29
N GLU A 44 24.24 3.22 -24.75
CA GLU A 44 24.25 4.62 -24.29
C GLU A 44 22.91 5.30 -24.58
N ASP A 45 22.36 5.14 -25.78
CA ASP A 45 21.02 5.63 -26.14
C ASP A 45 19.93 4.98 -25.27
N GLY A 46 20.05 3.68 -25.02
CA GLY A 46 19.18 2.93 -24.10
C GLY A 46 19.22 3.51 -22.67
N ASN A 47 20.41 3.81 -22.16
CA ASN A 47 20.63 4.37 -20.84
C ASN A 47 19.99 5.75 -20.69
N THR A 48 20.11 6.63 -21.69
CA THR A 48 19.46 7.95 -21.67
C THR A 48 17.93 7.84 -21.66
N THR A 49 17.39 6.89 -22.42
CA THR A 49 15.95 6.61 -22.46
C THR A 49 15.46 6.07 -21.11
N LEU A 50 16.17 5.10 -20.53
CA LEU A 50 15.85 4.55 -19.21
C LEU A 50 15.96 5.60 -18.12
N ALA A 51 16.99 6.45 -18.14
CA ALA A 51 17.15 7.54 -17.19
C ALA A 51 15.95 8.52 -17.23
N THR A 52 15.48 8.87 -18.43
CA THR A 52 14.30 9.73 -18.59
C THR A 52 13.03 9.07 -18.03
N LYS A 53 12.85 7.77 -18.29
CA LYS A 53 11.71 7.01 -17.75
C LYS A 53 11.75 6.91 -16.24
N ASN A 54 12.91 6.57 -15.67
CA ASN A 54 13.09 6.46 -14.22
C ASN A 54 12.83 7.81 -13.54
N GLN A 55 13.36 8.90 -14.10
CA GLN A 55 13.13 10.25 -13.59
C GLN A 55 11.62 10.59 -13.52
N ALA A 56 10.87 10.33 -14.59
CA ALA A 56 9.42 10.54 -14.61
C ALA A 56 8.70 9.68 -13.55
N ALA A 57 9.16 8.45 -13.32
CA ALA A 57 8.59 7.57 -12.30
C ALA A 57 8.89 8.06 -10.86
N PHE A 58 10.10 8.57 -10.59
CA PHE A 58 10.42 9.21 -9.31
C PHE A 58 9.58 10.47 -9.05
N GLU A 59 9.36 11.30 -10.08
CA GLU A 59 8.52 12.49 -9.99
C GLU A 59 7.04 12.14 -9.73
N SER A 60 6.56 11.07 -10.36
CA SER A 60 5.21 10.54 -10.10
C SER A 60 5.08 10.06 -8.65
N LEU A 61 6.07 9.31 -8.14
CA LEU A 61 6.10 8.87 -6.75
C LEU A 61 6.17 10.06 -5.78
N ALA A 62 6.96 11.09 -6.10
CA ALA A 62 7.07 12.30 -5.29
C ALA A 62 5.73 13.03 -5.19
N SER A 63 5.00 13.16 -6.31
CA SER A 63 3.64 13.74 -6.31
C SER A 63 2.68 12.92 -5.45
N LYS A 64 2.68 11.58 -5.59
CA LYS A 64 1.85 10.70 -4.74
C LYS A 64 2.18 10.80 -3.26
N ALA A 65 3.45 11.02 -2.91
CA ALA A 65 3.90 11.24 -1.54
C ALA A 65 3.47 12.59 -0.96
N ILE A 66 3.16 13.59 -1.80
CA ILE A 66 2.56 14.85 -1.36
C ILE A 66 1.07 14.63 -1.08
N ASP A 67 0.35 14.03 -2.01
CA ASP A 67 -1.10 13.86 -1.91
C ASP A 67 -1.50 12.84 -0.83
N GLN A 68 -0.74 11.76 -0.71
CA GLN A 68 -1.02 10.62 0.16
C GLN A 68 0.20 10.30 1.03
N LYS A 69 0.66 11.32 1.77
CA LYS A 69 1.86 11.25 2.61
C LYS A 69 1.94 10.00 3.48
N ALA A 70 0.88 9.67 4.21
CA ALA A 70 0.85 8.53 5.11
C ALA A 70 1.08 7.17 4.40
N LYS A 71 0.83 7.07 3.09
CA LYS A 71 1.01 5.84 2.29
C LYS A 71 2.36 5.82 1.59
N TYR A 72 2.71 6.90 0.90
CA TYR A 72 3.84 6.91 -0.04
C TYR A 72 5.13 7.52 0.53
N GLU A 73 5.11 8.16 1.70
CA GLU A 73 6.32 8.76 2.30
C GLU A 73 7.41 7.71 2.56
N SER A 74 7.05 6.56 3.12
CA SER A 74 8.04 5.49 3.39
C SER A 74 8.62 4.91 2.09
N LEU A 75 7.82 4.81 1.03
CA LEU A 75 8.25 4.36 -0.28
C LEU A 75 9.18 5.38 -0.92
N LYS A 76 8.85 6.67 -0.85
CA LYS A 76 9.69 7.74 -1.36
C LYS A 76 11.08 7.71 -0.72
N ILE A 77 11.16 7.60 0.61
CA ILE A 77 12.45 7.53 1.32
C ILE A 77 13.31 6.35 0.84
N LYS A 78 12.68 5.20 0.56
CA LYS A 78 13.40 4.03 0.02
C LYS A 78 13.84 4.26 -1.43
N ALA A 79 12.96 4.85 -2.25
CA ALA A 79 13.22 5.16 -3.64
C ALA A 79 14.37 6.17 -3.79
N ASP A 80 14.39 7.23 -2.96
CA ASP A 80 15.48 8.22 -2.93
C ASP A 80 16.83 7.56 -2.60
N LYS A 81 16.86 6.63 -1.62
CA LYS A 81 18.08 5.87 -1.31
C LYS A 81 18.56 4.98 -2.47
N ILE A 82 17.63 4.33 -3.17
CA ILE A 82 17.96 3.50 -4.34
C ILE A 82 18.52 4.36 -5.45
N LYS A 83 17.92 5.53 -5.69
CA LYS A 83 18.39 6.52 -6.65
C LYS A 83 19.81 6.96 -6.32
N ASP A 84 20.05 7.36 -5.07
CA ASP A 84 21.39 7.79 -4.62
C ASP A 84 22.45 6.69 -4.82
N LEU A 85 22.16 5.45 -4.46
CA LEU A 85 23.09 4.32 -4.66
C LEU A 85 23.34 4.04 -6.14
N SER A 86 22.28 4.08 -6.95
CA SER A 86 22.34 3.81 -8.39
C SER A 86 23.13 4.90 -9.11
N ASP A 87 22.88 6.17 -8.80
CA ASP A 87 23.58 7.31 -9.36
C ASP A 87 25.06 7.31 -8.95
N ASN A 88 25.37 7.04 -7.68
CA ASN A 88 26.76 6.93 -7.22
C ASN A 88 27.54 5.83 -7.96
N PHE A 89 26.92 4.66 -8.18
CA PHE A 89 27.59 3.58 -8.89
C PHE A 89 27.70 3.86 -10.40
N PHE A 90 26.67 4.45 -11.01
CA PHE A 90 26.70 4.87 -12.40
C PHE A 90 27.81 5.91 -12.66
N GLU A 91 27.92 6.92 -11.79
CA GLU A 91 28.98 7.95 -11.86
C GLU A 91 30.38 7.36 -11.68
N TYR A 92 30.53 6.35 -10.81
CA TYR A 92 31.79 5.65 -10.66
C TYR A 92 32.20 4.95 -11.96
N LEU A 93 31.26 4.29 -12.64
CA LEU A 93 31.50 3.65 -13.94
C LEU A 93 31.80 4.68 -15.04
N ASP A 94 31.15 5.84 -15.03
CA ASP A 94 31.46 6.93 -15.97
C ASP A 94 32.88 7.47 -15.77
N LYS A 95 33.29 7.69 -14.51
CA LYS A 95 34.67 8.09 -14.20
C LYS A 95 35.66 7.06 -14.68
N LEU A 96 35.36 5.78 -14.48
CA LEU A 96 36.22 4.69 -14.94
C LEU A 96 36.32 4.64 -16.47
N LYS A 97 35.19 4.73 -17.19
CA LYS A 97 35.17 4.84 -18.65
C LYS A 97 35.96 6.04 -19.15
N ALA A 98 35.83 7.18 -18.49
CA ALA A 98 36.54 8.42 -18.84
C ALA A 98 38.06 8.25 -18.67
N GLU A 99 38.51 7.67 -17.55
CA GLU A 99 39.93 7.34 -17.31
C GLU A 99 40.50 6.43 -18.41
N LEU A 100 39.79 5.35 -18.74
CA LEU A 100 40.20 4.41 -19.79
C LEU A 100 40.19 5.01 -21.20
N SER A 101 39.40 6.07 -21.42
CA SER A 101 39.26 6.73 -22.72
C SER A 101 40.22 7.90 -22.94
N LYS A 102 41.02 8.30 -21.95
CA LYS A 102 41.94 9.46 -22.05
C LYS A 102 42.99 9.33 -23.16
N THR A 103 43.37 8.11 -23.50
CA THR A 103 44.37 7.80 -24.53
C THR A 103 43.77 7.77 -25.95
N ILE A 104 42.44 7.86 -26.07
CA ILE A 104 41.72 7.79 -27.34
C ILE A 104 41.68 9.18 -28.00
N ILE A 105 42.21 9.29 -29.23
CA ILE A 105 42.23 10.54 -30.00
C ILE A 105 40.87 10.84 -30.65
N ASN A 106 40.15 9.79 -31.10
CA ASN A 106 38.80 9.92 -31.67
C ASN A 106 37.83 8.90 -31.05
N PRO A 107 36.82 9.34 -30.28
CA PRO A 107 35.86 8.46 -29.61
C PRO A 107 35.01 7.55 -30.52
N ASN A 108 34.90 7.88 -31.81
CA ASN A 108 34.11 7.13 -32.79
C ASN A 108 34.97 6.22 -33.70
N ASP A 109 36.29 6.21 -33.51
CA ASP A 109 37.22 5.37 -34.29
C ASP A 109 37.46 4.04 -33.56
N PHE A 110 36.44 3.17 -33.57
CA PHE A 110 36.42 1.92 -32.81
C PHE A 110 37.52 0.94 -33.25
N GLU A 111 37.93 0.98 -34.51
CA GLU A 111 38.97 0.12 -35.07
C GLU A 111 40.35 0.36 -34.43
N LYS A 112 40.56 1.51 -33.80
CA LYS A 112 41.81 1.86 -33.09
C LYS A 112 41.76 1.58 -31.59
N MET A 113 40.68 0.96 -31.11
CA MET A 113 40.49 0.60 -29.70
C MET A 113 40.75 -0.90 -29.47
N ASP A 114 41.71 -1.46 -30.20
CA ASP A 114 42.13 -2.85 -30.14
C ASP A 114 43.10 -3.14 -28.97
N GLY A 115 43.72 -2.11 -28.40
CA GLY A 115 44.65 -2.22 -27.27
C GLY A 115 44.01 -2.85 -26.02
N THR A 116 44.67 -3.88 -25.48
CA THR A 116 44.29 -4.59 -24.25
C THR A 116 45.07 -4.07 -23.03
N ASP A 117 46.24 -3.49 -23.28
CA ASP A 117 47.20 -3.03 -22.29
C ASP A 117 46.68 -1.90 -21.38
N ILE A 118 45.87 -0.99 -21.91
CA ILE A 118 45.30 0.13 -21.15
C ILE A 118 44.43 -0.38 -20.00
N VAL A 119 43.56 -1.35 -20.30
CA VAL A 119 42.64 -1.96 -19.33
C VAL A 119 43.43 -2.80 -18.35
N ASP A 120 44.38 -3.59 -18.84
CA ASP A 120 45.20 -4.47 -18.01
C ASP A 120 46.08 -3.68 -17.02
N GLN A 121 46.70 -2.59 -17.47
CA GLN A 121 47.49 -1.70 -16.62
C GLN A 121 46.65 -1.01 -15.56
N TYR A 122 45.43 -0.59 -15.90
CA TYR A 122 44.56 0.10 -14.95
C TYR A 122 44.07 -0.84 -13.84
N PHE A 123 43.65 -2.05 -14.19
CA PHE A 123 43.04 -2.98 -13.22
C PHE A 123 44.03 -3.91 -12.51
N PHE A 124 45.06 -4.40 -13.20
CA PHE A 124 45.88 -5.51 -12.68
C PHE A 124 47.29 -5.11 -12.25
N ASN A 125 47.77 -3.90 -12.61
CA ASN A 125 49.02 -3.37 -12.08
C ASN A 125 48.85 -2.57 -10.77
N GLN A 126 47.62 -2.32 -10.31
CA GLN A 126 47.35 -1.68 -9.01
C GLN A 126 46.22 -2.38 -8.20
N ARG A 127 46.63 -3.19 -7.21
CA ARG A 127 45.97 -3.52 -5.92
C ARG A 127 44.43 -3.65 -5.80
N PHE A 128 43.68 -4.03 -6.84
CA PHE A 128 42.26 -4.41 -6.69
C PHE A 128 42.03 -5.88 -7.02
N GLN A 129 41.59 -6.67 -6.03
CA GLN A 129 41.03 -8.01 -6.21
C GLN A 129 39.54 -7.97 -5.89
N THR A 130 38.70 -8.41 -6.82
CA THR A 130 37.31 -8.80 -6.59
C THR A 130 37.16 -10.30 -6.84
N ASP A 131 36.17 -10.92 -6.20
CA ASP A 131 36.07 -12.38 -5.99
C ASP A 131 36.08 -13.26 -7.26
N ASP A 132 36.34 -14.56 -7.04
CA ASP A 132 36.54 -15.59 -8.07
C ASP A 132 35.25 -16.02 -8.78
N VAL A 133 35.31 -16.12 -10.11
CA VAL A 133 34.37 -16.75 -11.04
C VAL A 133 34.97 -18.05 -11.57
N THR A 134 34.16 -19.08 -11.78
CA THR A 134 34.63 -20.37 -12.34
C THR A 134 34.47 -20.37 -13.86
N ASP A 135 35.54 -20.63 -14.60
CA ASP A 135 35.51 -20.72 -16.06
C ASP A 135 34.90 -22.05 -16.57
N ARG A 136 34.79 -22.19 -17.89
CA ARG A 136 34.27 -23.41 -18.55
C ARG A 136 35.19 -24.63 -18.38
N GLU A 137 36.44 -24.43 -17.95
CA GLU A 137 37.46 -25.46 -17.71
C GLU A 137 37.60 -25.80 -16.21
N GLY A 138 36.79 -25.18 -15.34
CA GLY A 138 36.73 -25.44 -13.90
C GLY A 138 37.75 -24.66 -13.06
N SER A 139 38.51 -23.72 -13.63
CA SER A 139 39.49 -22.92 -12.90
C SER A 139 38.86 -21.63 -12.34
N LYS A 140 39.23 -21.28 -11.10
CA LYS A 140 38.79 -20.04 -10.43
C LYS A 140 39.64 -18.85 -10.89
N GLN A 141 39.01 -17.83 -11.43
CA GLN A 141 39.65 -16.57 -11.81
C GLN A 141 38.85 -15.38 -11.27
N SER A 142 39.51 -14.32 -10.79
CA SER A 142 38.84 -13.08 -10.36
C SER A 142 37.88 -12.54 -11.44
N TRP A 143 36.70 -12.04 -11.05
CA TRP A 143 35.70 -11.47 -11.97
C TRP A 143 36.28 -10.42 -12.91
N LEU A 144 37.12 -9.52 -12.37
CA LEU A 144 37.79 -8.50 -13.19
C LEU A 144 38.68 -9.16 -14.25
N LYS A 145 39.47 -10.16 -13.85
CA LYS A 145 40.37 -10.87 -14.75
C LYS A 145 39.61 -11.54 -15.89
N TYR A 146 38.53 -12.25 -15.58
CA TYR A 146 37.72 -12.95 -16.55
C TYR A 146 37.06 -12.03 -17.59
N TYR A 147 36.61 -10.84 -17.19
CA TYR A 147 35.85 -9.94 -18.08
C TYR A 147 36.68 -8.85 -18.74
N PHE A 148 37.88 -8.55 -18.25
CA PHE A 148 38.66 -7.39 -18.68
C PHE A 148 40.11 -7.70 -19.06
N GLU A 149 40.71 -8.78 -18.56
CA GLU A 149 42.11 -9.09 -18.89
C GLU A 149 42.22 -9.57 -20.34
N GLY A 150 43.08 -8.91 -21.13
CA GLY A 150 43.30 -9.29 -22.52
C GLY A 150 42.13 -8.97 -23.47
N TYR A 151 41.12 -8.23 -22.99
CA TYR A 151 40.01 -7.76 -23.82
C TYR A 151 40.31 -6.39 -24.44
N PRO A 152 39.97 -6.16 -25.71
CA PRO A 152 40.12 -4.84 -26.31
C PRO A 152 39.36 -3.76 -25.57
N LEU A 153 39.94 -2.55 -25.55
CA LEU A 153 39.36 -1.39 -24.87
C LEU A 153 37.88 -1.16 -25.20
N ILE A 154 37.49 -1.27 -26.48
CA ILE A 154 36.08 -1.07 -26.87
C ILE A 154 35.13 -2.12 -26.29
N ALA A 155 35.58 -3.38 -26.14
CA ALA A 155 34.79 -4.43 -25.52
C ALA A 155 34.60 -4.14 -24.01
N SER A 156 35.66 -3.71 -23.33
CA SER A 156 35.64 -3.30 -21.93
C SER A 156 34.71 -2.09 -21.70
N LEU A 157 34.80 -1.07 -22.54
CA LEU A 157 33.90 0.09 -22.49
C LEU A 157 32.43 -0.30 -22.71
N THR A 158 32.17 -1.19 -23.68
CA THR A 158 30.82 -1.72 -23.94
C THR A 158 30.29 -2.47 -22.73
N ARG A 159 31.13 -3.25 -22.04
CA ARG A 159 30.75 -3.98 -20.82
C ARG A 159 30.39 -3.03 -19.68
N PHE A 160 31.14 -1.95 -19.47
CA PHE A 160 30.77 -0.95 -18.47
C PHE A 160 29.45 -0.26 -18.81
N THR A 161 29.22 0.06 -20.10
CA THR A 161 27.92 0.60 -20.54
C THR A 161 26.78 -0.40 -20.34
N GLN A 162 27.03 -1.71 -20.50
CA GLN A 162 26.04 -2.74 -20.17
C GLN A 162 25.70 -2.74 -18.68
N ILE A 163 26.71 -2.68 -17.79
CA ILE A 163 26.47 -2.61 -16.35
C ILE A 163 25.68 -1.34 -15.99
N GLN A 164 25.99 -0.21 -16.64
CA GLN A 164 25.22 1.03 -16.51
C GLN A 164 23.75 0.86 -16.91
N ALA A 165 23.47 0.07 -17.96
CA ALA A 165 22.11 -0.28 -18.36
C ALA A 165 21.43 -1.14 -17.29
N ASP A 166 22.11 -2.17 -16.80
CA ASP A 166 21.60 -3.08 -15.77
C ASP A 166 21.25 -2.33 -14.47
N ILE A 167 22.05 -1.32 -14.08
CA ILE A 167 21.76 -0.44 -12.93
C ILE A 167 20.44 0.31 -13.15
N LYS A 168 20.26 0.94 -14.31
CA LYS A 168 19.06 1.73 -14.61
C LYS A 168 17.82 0.86 -14.80
N GLU A 169 17.97 -0.34 -15.34
CA GLU A 169 16.89 -1.34 -15.42
C GLU A 169 16.48 -1.81 -14.02
N THR A 170 17.46 -2.17 -13.18
CA THR A 170 17.21 -2.59 -11.78
C THR A 170 16.52 -1.49 -10.98
N GLU A 171 16.94 -0.23 -11.14
CA GLU A 171 16.29 0.92 -10.52
C GLU A 171 14.81 1.01 -10.94
N SER A 172 14.52 0.82 -12.23
CA SER A 172 13.17 0.83 -12.78
C SER A 172 12.30 -0.31 -12.23
N ASP A 173 12.87 -1.51 -12.15
CA ASP A 173 12.20 -2.72 -11.68
C ASP A 173 11.87 -2.62 -10.19
N ILE A 174 12.82 -2.17 -9.37
CA ILE A 174 12.59 -1.99 -7.93
C ILE A 174 11.51 -0.92 -7.70
N LEU A 175 11.58 0.21 -8.41
CA LEU A 175 10.58 1.27 -8.28
C LEU A 175 9.18 0.77 -8.69
N SER A 176 9.09 0.03 -9.79
CA SER A 176 7.84 -0.57 -10.27
C SER A 176 7.29 -1.61 -9.28
N ALA A 177 8.14 -2.50 -8.77
CA ALA A 177 7.75 -3.51 -7.78
C ALA A 177 7.28 -2.87 -6.46
N MET A 178 7.95 -1.81 -6.00
CA MET A 178 7.54 -1.06 -4.82
C MET A 178 6.16 -0.41 -5.00
N LEU A 179 5.93 0.24 -6.13
CA LEU A 179 4.64 0.85 -6.46
C LEU A 179 3.54 -0.21 -6.58
N GLN A 180 3.82 -1.33 -7.24
CA GLN A 180 2.88 -2.44 -7.36
C GLN A 180 2.51 -3.02 -5.99
N GLY A 181 3.50 -3.32 -5.14
CA GLY A 181 3.24 -3.84 -3.80
C GLY A 181 2.41 -2.89 -2.93
N GLN A 182 2.60 -1.58 -3.08
CA GLN A 182 1.78 -0.59 -2.40
C GLN A 182 0.33 -0.59 -2.92
N LEU A 183 0.14 -0.66 -4.24
CA LEU A 183 -1.20 -0.73 -4.84
C LEU A 183 -1.94 -1.99 -4.45
N GLU A 184 -1.27 -3.14 -4.40
CA GLU A 184 -1.83 -4.41 -3.92
C GLU A 184 -2.25 -4.30 -2.44
N SER A 185 -1.40 -3.71 -1.60
CA SER A 185 -1.75 -3.43 -0.21
C SER A 185 -2.95 -2.49 -0.08
N ASP A 186 -3.10 -1.52 -0.98
CA ASP A 186 -4.20 -0.54 -0.96
C ASP A 186 -5.56 -1.18 -1.31
N VAL A 187 -5.58 -2.15 -2.24
CA VAL A 187 -6.81 -2.84 -2.70
C VAL A 187 -7.12 -4.12 -1.91
N SER A 188 -6.23 -4.54 -1.01
CA SER A 188 -6.41 -5.75 -0.21
C SER A 188 -7.75 -5.74 0.56
N LEU A 189 -8.47 -6.86 0.47
CA LEU A 189 -9.72 -7.09 1.20
C LEU A 189 -9.55 -7.06 2.72
N THR A 190 -8.32 -7.20 3.23
CA THR A 190 -8.00 -7.04 4.66
C THR A 190 -8.30 -5.63 5.18
N ASN A 191 -8.40 -4.65 4.29
CA ASN A 191 -8.72 -3.27 4.62
C ASN A 191 -10.23 -3.03 4.62
N TYR A 192 -11.06 -4.07 4.72
CA TYR A 192 -12.50 -3.92 4.81
C TYR A 192 -13.06 -4.56 6.08
N GLU A 193 -14.09 -3.93 6.62
CA GLU A 193 -14.84 -4.41 7.75
C GLU A 193 -16.32 -4.50 7.35
N ALA A 194 -16.97 -5.61 7.72
CA ALA A 194 -18.39 -5.78 7.47
C ALA A 194 -19.19 -4.98 8.51
N ILE A 195 -19.97 -4.02 8.03
CA ILE A 195 -20.81 -3.16 8.86
C ILE A 195 -22.26 -3.56 8.61
N VAL A 196 -22.93 -4.01 9.66
CA VAL A 196 -24.37 -4.28 9.64
C VAL A 196 -25.11 -2.97 9.95
N VAL A 197 -25.95 -2.54 9.02
CA VAL A 197 -26.82 -1.37 9.16
C VAL A 197 -28.26 -1.87 9.21
N ALA A 198 -28.82 -1.88 10.42
CA ALA A 198 -30.23 -2.24 10.62
C ALA A 198 -31.16 -1.10 10.18
N ASP A 199 -32.37 -1.45 9.70
CA ASP A 199 -33.37 -0.45 9.31
C ASP A 199 -33.95 0.28 10.54
N LYS A 200 -33.86 -0.33 11.73
CA LYS A 200 -34.26 0.22 13.01
C LYS A 200 -33.19 -0.06 14.06
N THR A 201 -33.09 0.81 15.06
CA THR A 201 -32.12 0.69 16.16
C THR A 201 -32.60 -0.17 17.33
N ALA A 202 -33.90 -0.52 17.38
CA ALA A 202 -34.48 -1.41 18.37
C ALA A 202 -35.60 -2.26 17.75
N PHE A 203 -35.72 -3.51 18.20
CA PHE A 203 -36.72 -4.48 17.77
C PHE A 203 -37.42 -5.07 18.99
N PHE A 204 -38.70 -5.40 18.84
CA PHE A 204 -39.43 -6.16 19.87
C PHE A 204 -39.12 -7.66 19.78
N GLU A 205 -39.33 -8.38 20.88
CA GLU A 205 -39.23 -9.84 20.89
C GLU A 205 -40.21 -10.45 19.88
N GLY A 206 -39.71 -11.33 19.01
CA GLY A 206 -40.49 -11.94 17.91
C GLY A 206 -40.63 -11.09 16.65
N GLU A 207 -40.14 -9.84 16.63
CA GLU A 207 -40.10 -9.02 15.41
C GLU A 207 -39.01 -9.53 14.44
N LYS A 208 -39.31 -9.49 13.13
CA LYS A 208 -38.33 -9.85 12.10
C LYS A 208 -37.26 -8.76 11.99
N PHE A 209 -36.00 -9.13 12.22
CA PHE A 209 -34.87 -8.24 11.96
C PHE A 209 -34.73 -7.94 10.46
N THR A 210 -34.58 -6.67 10.11
CA THR A 210 -34.27 -6.21 8.74
C THR A 210 -33.11 -5.23 8.75
N GLY A 211 -32.24 -5.35 7.76
CA GLY A 211 -31.04 -4.54 7.62
C GLY A 211 -30.22 -4.94 6.40
N LYS A 212 -29.12 -4.22 6.18
CA LYS A 212 -28.18 -4.43 5.09
C LYS A 212 -26.77 -4.60 5.65
N ILE A 213 -25.93 -5.34 4.92
CA ILE A 213 -24.52 -5.48 5.24
C ILE A 213 -23.73 -4.72 4.18
N TYR A 214 -22.83 -3.85 4.63
CA TYR A 214 -21.92 -3.09 3.79
C TYR A 214 -20.48 -3.47 4.14
N LEU A 215 -19.58 -3.36 3.16
CA LEU A 215 -18.14 -3.43 3.41
C LEU A 215 -17.62 -2.00 3.53
N GLY A 216 -17.29 -1.59 4.75
CA GLY A 216 -16.63 -0.32 5.03
C GLY A 216 -15.13 -0.46 4.88
N ARG A 217 -14.48 0.43 4.13
CA ARG A 217 -13.02 0.44 4.02
C ARG A 217 -12.40 0.95 5.33
N LYS A 218 -11.65 0.08 6.01
CA LYS A 218 -10.78 0.38 7.14
C LYS A 218 -9.41 0.79 6.61
N ASP A 219 -9.25 2.09 6.37
CA ASP A 219 -7.97 2.67 5.97
C ASP A 219 -7.46 3.62 7.06
N PRO A 220 -6.46 3.20 7.87
CA PRO A 220 -5.91 4.05 8.91
C PRO A 220 -5.20 5.31 8.40
N THR A 221 -4.80 5.31 7.13
CA THR A 221 -4.07 6.41 6.50
C THR A 221 -5.02 7.44 5.88
N LEU A 222 -6.27 7.05 5.61
CA LEU A 222 -7.29 7.95 5.09
C LEU A 222 -7.73 8.92 6.19
N LYS A 223 -7.37 10.19 6.03
CA LYS A 223 -7.77 11.27 6.93
C LYS A 223 -8.70 12.24 6.21
N ALA A 224 -9.88 12.47 6.79
CA ALA A 224 -10.76 13.54 6.34
C ALA A 224 -10.13 14.89 6.69
N GLN A 225 -10.24 15.87 5.80
CA GLN A 225 -9.79 17.24 6.06
C GLN A 225 -10.66 17.89 7.14
N LYS A 226 -11.96 17.59 7.09
CA LYS A 226 -12.97 18.10 8.02
C LYS A 226 -14.09 17.09 8.16
N VAL A 227 -14.64 17.00 9.37
CA VAL A 227 -15.85 16.21 9.65
C VAL A 227 -16.79 17.07 10.45
N VAL A 228 -18.03 17.22 9.97
CA VAL A 228 -19.08 17.97 10.66
C VAL A 228 -20.20 17.01 11.00
N ILE A 229 -20.57 16.91 12.28
CA ILE A 229 -21.69 16.10 12.77
C ILE A 229 -22.59 16.98 13.63
N ASN A 230 -23.90 16.93 13.35
CA ASN A 230 -24.94 17.72 14.01
C ASN A 230 -24.60 19.22 14.09
N GLY A 231 -24.02 19.76 13.01
CA GLY A 231 -23.59 21.16 12.91
C GLY A 231 -22.31 21.53 13.66
N SER A 232 -21.69 20.58 14.38
CA SER A 232 -20.43 20.78 15.09
C SER A 232 -19.28 20.09 14.37
N GLU A 233 -18.14 20.78 14.28
CA GLU A 233 -16.92 20.20 13.73
C GLU A 233 -16.26 19.26 14.75
N ILE A 234 -15.90 18.06 14.30
CA ILE A 234 -15.23 17.06 15.13
C ILE A 234 -13.74 17.39 15.22
N LYS A 235 -13.18 17.30 16.44
CA LYS A 235 -11.76 17.52 16.68
C LYS A 235 -10.93 16.46 15.96
N GLU A 236 -9.77 16.85 15.45
CA GLU A 236 -8.87 15.93 14.76
C GLU A 236 -8.46 14.73 15.63
N ALA A 237 -8.36 14.92 16.95
CA ALA A 237 -8.05 13.85 17.90
C ALA A 237 -9.10 12.72 17.94
N ASP A 238 -10.36 13.03 17.60
CA ASP A 238 -11.46 12.07 17.58
C ASP A 238 -11.65 11.42 16.19
N ILE A 239 -10.87 11.87 15.19
CA ILE A 239 -10.79 11.26 13.86
C ILE A 239 -9.60 10.30 13.86
N GLN A 240 -9.86 9.02 14.10
CA GLN A 240 -8.83 8.01 14.25
C GLN A 240 -9.04 6.85 13.29
N LYS A 241 -7.98 6.49 12.56
CA LYS A 241 -7.88 5.25 11.77
C LYS A 241 -9.06 4.99 10.80
N GLY A 242 -9.51 6.03 10.09
CA GLY A 242 -10.67 5.93 9.17
C GLY A 242 -12.03 5.86 9.87
N GLN A 243 -12.07 6.14 11.18
CA GLN A 243 -13.29 6.19 11.99
C GLN A 243 -13.37 7.53 12.73
N VAL A 244 -14.57 7.89 13.17
CA VAL A 244 -14.82 9.10 13.95
C VAL A 244 -15.52 8.70 15.24
N VAL A 245 -14.88 8.99 16.36
CA VAL A 245 -15.45 8.73 17.68
C VAL A 245 -16.48 9.82 17.98
N LEU A 246 -17.75 9.41 18.11
CA LEU A 246 -18.84 10.33 18.46
C LEU A 246 -19.09 10.27 19.97
N ASN A 247 -18.94 11.41 20.64
CA ASN A 247 -19.23 11.55 22.06
C ASN A 247 -19.98 12.86 22.32
N PHE A 248 -21.31 12.80 22.25
CA PHE A 248 -22.21 13.91 22.58
C PHE A 248 -23.38 13.41 23.43
N PRO A 249 -24.03 14.27 24.24
CA PRO A 249 -25.19 13.89 25.04
C PRO A 249 -26.32 13.35 24.17
N ALA A 250 -26.96 12.26 24.59
CA ALA A 250 -28.06 11.62 23.84
C ALA A 250 -29.29 12.52 23.62
N GLY A 251 -29.46 13.57 24.43
CA GLY A 251 -30.58 14.51 24.32
C GLY A 251 -31.87 13.99 24.96
N ALA A 252 -33.01 14.60 24.60
CA ALA A 252 -34.30 14.26 25.17
C ALA A 252 -34.89 12.97 24.55
N ILE A 253 -35.83 12.36 25.28
CA ILE A 253 -36.55 11.13 24.91
C ILE A 253 -37.13 11.23 23.48
N GLY A 254 -37.08 10.14 22.73
CA GLY A 254 -37.61 10.02 21.38
C GLY A 254 -36.55 9.75 20.31
N SER A 255 -36.96 9.81 19.04
CA SER A 255 -36.07 9.63 17.89
C SER A 255 -35.19 10.86 17.69
N ARG A 256 -33.90 10.64 17.43
CA ARG A 256 -32.88 11.66 17.19
C ARG A 256 -32.15 11.36 15.90
N ASP A 257 -31.91 12.41 15.11
CA ASP A 257 -31.13 12.30 13.89
C ASP A 257 -29.65 12.54 14.17
N ILE A 258 -28.79 11.84 13.43
CA ILE A 258 -27.37 12.15 13.28
C ILE A 258 -27.18 12.56 11.83
N LYS A 259 -26.94 13.84 11.59
CA LYS A 259 -26.71 14.40 10.25
C LYS A 259 -25.33 15.02 10.19
N GLY A 260 -24.63 14.85 9.08
CA GLY A 260 -23.28 15.40 8.95
C GLY A 260 -22.68 15.18 7.58
N GLU A 261 -21.43 15.59 7.43
CA GLU A 261 -20.67 15.49 6.19
C GLU A 261 -19.19 15.26 6.50
N PHE A 262 -18.57 14.31 5.78
CA PHE A 262 -17.13 14.20 5.66
C PHE A 262 -16.65 15.02 4.47
N PHE A 263 -15.52 15.69 4.63
CA PHE A 263 -14.85 16.46 3.59
C PHE A 263 -13.48 15.84 3.33
N PHE A 264 -13.31 15.26 2.15
CA PHE A 264 -12.02 14.71 1.69
C PHE A 264 -11.46 15.61 0.60
N LYS A 265 -10.16 15.86 0.65
CA LYS A 265 -9.44 16.54 -0.43
C LYS A 265 -8.97 15.50 -1.44
N GLU A 266 -9.41 15.62 -2.69
CA GLU A 266 -8.99 14.77 -3.80
C GLU A 266 -8.46 15.68 -4.91
N GLY A 267 -7.14 15.73 -5.06
CA GLY A 267 -6.46 16.75 -5.87
C GLY A 267 -6.78 18.17 -5.37
N ASP A 268 -7.28 19.03 -6.25
CA ASP A 268 -7.73 20.39 -5.92
C ASP A 268 -9.21 20.48 -5.53
N SER A 269 -9.95 19.38 -5.58
CA SER A 269 -11.39 19.35 -5.28
C SER A 269 -11.69 18.79 -3.89
N ILE A 270 -12.76 19.28 -3.27
CA ILE A 270 -13.28 18.76 -2.01
C ILE A 270 -14.48 17.86 -2.30
N VAL A 271 -14.34 16.57 -2.01
CA VAL A 271 -15.40 15.57 -2.09
C VAL A 271 -16.15 15.54 -0.76
N LYS A 272 -17.48 15.66 -0.82
CA LYS A 272 -18.37 15.62 0.35
C LYS A 272 -19.10 14.28 0.42
N ILE A 273 -19.04 13.63 1.57
CA ILE A 273 -19.77 12.38 1.82
C ILE A 273 -20.78 12.62 2.96
N PRO A 274 -22.09 12.61 2.68
CA PRO A 274 -23.10 12.86 3.69
C PRO A 274 -23.26 11.70 4.67
N VAL A 275 -23.55 12.03 5.92
CA VAL A 275 -23.90 11.12 7.01
C VAL A 275 -25.34 11.38 7.39
N ALA A 276 -26.17 10.33 7.34
CA ALA A 276 -27.54 10.37 7.81
C ALA A 276 -27.85 9.06 8.55
N SER A 277 -28.11 9.17 9.84
CA SER A 277 -28.52 8.04 10.69
C SER A 277 -29.50 8.51 11.76
N THR A 278 -30.11 7.59 12.49
CA THR A 278 -31.03 7.89 13.59
C THR A 278 -30.74 7.01 14.79
N TYR A 279 -31.03 7.49 16.00
CA TYR A 279 -30.98 6.72 17.25
C TYR A 279 -32.16 7.07 18.14
N ALA A 280 -32.57 6.14 18.99
CA ALA A 280 -33.68 6.33 19.91
C ALA A 280 -33.17 6.53 21.34
N VAL A 281 -33.68 7.56 22.02
CA VAL A 281 -33.44 7.78 23.45
C VAL A 281 -34.63 7.26 24.22
N VAL A 282 -34.41 6.21 24.99
CA VAL A 282 -35.42 5.61 25.87
C VAL A 282 -35.40 6.27 27.24
N PRO A 283 -36.58 6.44 27.90
CA PRO A 283 -36.61 6.96 29.27
C PRO A 283 -35.87 6.01 30.22
N LYS A 284 -35.17 6.59 31.20
CA LYS A 284 -34.62 5.81 32.31
C LYS A 284 -35.77 5.10 33.03
N PRO A 285 -35.67 3.79 33.37
CA PRO A 285 -36.68 3.11 34.16
C PRO A 285 -36.95 3.90 35.44
N ASN A 286 -38.17 4.40 35.59
CA ASN A 286 -38.56 5.30 36.69
C ASN A 286 -39.62 4.70 37.61
N SER A 287 -40.10 3.49 37.32
CA SER A 287 -41.09 2.79 38.11
C SER A 287 -40.51 1.48 38.63
N ALA A 288 -40.20 1.47 39.93
CA ALA A 288 -40.08 0.22 40.66
C ALA A 288 -41.50 -0.24 41.02
N VAL A 289 -41.88 -1.45 40.61
CA VAL A 289 -43.14 -2.05 41.07
C VAL A 289 -42.89 -2.60 42.47
N ILE A 290 -43.31 -1.85 43.49
CA ILE A 290 -43.29 -2.31 44.87
C ILE A 290 -44.68 -2.86 45.18
N SER A 291 -44.78 -4.18 45.31
CA SER A 291 -45.99 -4.85 45.78
C SER A 291 -45.70 -5.59 47.09
N ALA A 292 -46.64 -5.53 48.02
CA ALA A 292 -46.63 -6.41 49.18
C ALA A 292 -47.41 -7.69 48.81
N ASP A 293 -46.76 -8.85 48.83
CA ASP A 293 -47.32 -10.13 48.35
C ASP A 293 -48.63 -10.52 49.04
N LYS A 294 -48.83 -10.10 50.30
CA LYS A 294 -50.06 -10.35 51.07
C LYS A 294 -51.14 -9.26 50.93
N MET A 295 -50.89 -8.22 50.14
CA MET A 295 -51.82 -7.10 49.91
C MET A 295 -52.51 -7.17 48.54
N ASN A 296 -52.45 -8.32 47.87
CA ASN A 296 -53.25 -8.65 46.69
C ASN A 296 -54.73 -8.97 47.05
N VAL A 297 -55.34 -8.13 47.89
CA VAL A 297 -56.67 -8.33 48.46
C VAL A 297 -57.60 -7.19 48.03
N VAL A 298 -58.82 -7.55 47.62
CA VAL A 298 -59.92 -6.61 47.36
C VAL A 298 -61.13 -6.99 48.21
N TYR A 299 -61.81 -6.00 48.77
CA TYR A 299 -62.93 -6.20 49.68
C TYR A 299 -64.26 -6.18 48.93
N ARG A 300 -65.14 -7.14 49.26
CA ARG A 300 -66.52 -7.15 48.75
C ARG A 300 -67.37 -6.12 49.46
N GLY A 301 -68.27 -5.47 48.71
CA GLY A 301 -69.26 -4.53 49.25
C GLY A 301 -68.76 -3.10 49.37
N ILE A 302 -67.47 -2.84 49.07
CA ILE A 302 -66.90 -1.49 49.01
C ILE A 302 -66.08 -1.30 47.73
N PRO A 303 -66.01 -0.08 47.15
CA PRO A 303 -65.15 0.22 46.01
C PRO A 303 -63.67 0.16 46.38
N ASN A 304 -62.89 -0.65 45.67
CA ASN A 304 -61.45 -0.79 45.87
C ASN A 304 -60.69 0.00 44.78
N PRO A 305 -60.00 1.10 45.10
CA PRO A 305 -59.21 1.83 44.11
C PRO A 305 -57.97 1.03 43.69
N ILE A 306 -57.76 0.87 42.39
CA ILE A 306 -56.61 0.18 41.79
C ILE A 306 -55.98 1.10 40.75
N THR A 307 -54.65 1.24 40.76
CA THR A 307 -53.90 1.92 39.71
C THR A 307 -53.14 0.89 38.90
N ILE A 308 -53.30 0.94 37.57
CA ILE A 308 -52.62 0.04 36.64
C ILE A 308 -51.69 0.89 35.78
N SER A 309 -50.41 0.55 35.81
CA SER A 309 -49.38 1.16 35.00
C SER A 309 -48.52 0.08 34.33
N MET A 310 -48.02 0.40 33.14
CA MET A 310 -47.13 -0.46 32.39
C MET A 310 -45.92 0.38 31.94
N PRO A 311 -44.69 0.01 32.32
CA PRO A 311 -43.50 0.75 31.92
C PRO A 311 -43.43 0.93 30.40
N GLY A 312 -43.19 2.16 29.94
CA GLY A 312 -43.05 2.49 28.52
C GLY A 312 -44.36 2.70 27.75
N ILE A 313 -45.53 2.50 28.36
CA ILE A 313 -46.84 2.74 27.74
C ILE A 313 -47.60 3.81 28.54
N SER A 314 -48.09 4.84 27.84
CA SER A 314 -48.82 5.93 28.48
C SER A 314 -50.19 5.45 29.02
N ASN A 315 -50.63 5.98 30.17
CA ASN A 315 -51.80 5.48 30.91
C ASN A 315 -53.13 5.57 30.14
N ASP A 316 -53.22 6.45 29.14
CA ASP A 316 -54.34 6.56 28.21
C ASP A 316 -54.45 5.36 27.25
N LYS A 317 -53.33 4.69 26.95
CA LYS A 317 -53.27 3.52 26.06
C LYS A 317 -53.41 2.17 26.79
N ILE A 318 -53.51 2.17 28.12
CA ILE A 318 -53.66 0.96 28.93
C ILE A 318 -55.14 0.71 29.22
N SER A 319 -55.66 -0.42 28.75
CA SER A 319 -57.04 -0.85 28.98
C SER A 319 -57.07 -2.13 29.80
N ALA A 320 -57.64 -2.09 31.00
CA ALA A 320 -57.78 -3.27 31.85
C ALA A 320 -59.24 -3.69 31.96
N SER A 321 -59.47 -4.99 32.06
CA SER A 321 -60.79 -5.59 32.19
C SER A 321 -60.84 -6.65 33.29
N ALA A 322 -61.92 -6.62 34.06
CA ALA A 322 -62.34 -7.66 35.00
C ALA A 322 -63.82 -7.46 35.36
N GLN A 323 -64.47 -8.50 35.87
CA GLN A 323 -65.85 -8.39 36.36
C GLN A 323 -65.90 -7.44 37.57
N GLY A 324 -66.69 -6.37 37.46
CA GLY A 324 -66.82 -5.36 38.52
C GLY A 324 -65.73 -4.29 38.52
N LEU A 325 -64.85 -4.27 37.52
CA LEU A 325 -63.83 -3.24 37.35
C LEU A 325 -64.36 -2.10 36.47
N THR A 326 -64.29 -0.86 36.96
CA THR A 326 -64.71 0.33 36.23
C THR A 326 -63.58 1.36 36.19
N ARG A 327 -63.36 1.98 35.04
CA ARG A 327 -62.34 3.03 34.87
C ARG A 327 -62.87 4.34 35.45
N VAL A 328 -62.11 4.98 36.34
CA VAL A 328 -62.59 6.19 37.05
C VAL A 328 -62.10 7.48 36.41
N LYS A 329 -60.94 7.47 35.73
CA LYS A 329 -60.39 8.62 34.96
C LYS A 329 -59.50 8.14 33.81
N ASN A 330 -59.14 9.05 32.89
CA ASN A 330 -58.19 8.82 31.78
C ASN A 330 -56.72 8.60 32.20
N SER A 331 -56.46 8.20 33.45
CA SER A 331 -55.13 8.22 34.08
C SER A 331 -54.64 6.85 34.55
N GLY A 332 -55.25 5.73 34.12
CA GLY A 332 -54.88 4.37 34.57
C GLY A 332 -55.44 3.99 35.94
N SER A 333 -56.39 4.77 36.46
CA SER A 333 -57.08 4.53 37.74
C SER A 333 -58.42 3.83 37.53
N TYR A 334 -58.63 2.75 38.27
CA TYR A 334 -59.81 1.89 38.24
C TYR A 334 -60.42 1.74 39.64
N MET A 335 -61.70 1.41 39.70
CA MET A 335 -62.39 0.97 40.91
C MET A 335 -62.87 -0.44 40.71
N MET A 336 -62.53 -1.30 41.66
CA MET A 336 -62.87 -2.71 41.67
C MET A 336 -63.97 -2.98 42.70
N ASN A 337 -65.11 -3.47 42.24
CA ASN A 337 -66.23 -3.94 43.06
C ASN A 337 -66.42 -5.44 42.81
N PRO A 338 -65.76 -6.32 43.60
CA PRO A 338 -65.77 -7.75 43.32
C PRO A 338 -67.13 -8.39 43.57
N GLY A 339 -67.53 -9.29 42.67
CA GLY A 339 -68.74 -10.11 42.79
C GLY A 339 -68.58 -11.28 43.78
N ALA A 340 -69.38 -12.32 43.55
CA ALA A 340 -69.22 -13.60 44.26
C ALA A 340 -67.92 -14.31 43.83
N GLY A 341 -67.31 -15.09 44.74
CA GLY A 341 -66.06 -15.83 44.47
C GLY A 341 -64.95 -15.54 45.48
N ARG A 342 -63.83 -16.27 45.35
CA ARG A 342 -62.65 -16.16 46.23
C ARG A 342 -61.48 -15.37 45.61
N THR A 343 -61.52 -15.14 44.30
CA THR A 343 -60.44 -14.51 43.53
C THR A 343 -61.03 -13.66 42.41
N THR A 344 -60.32 -12.61 42.01
CA THR A 344 -60.61 -11.85 40.79
C THR A 344 -59.33 -11.74 39.98
N LYS A 345 -59.41 -12.07 38.69
CA LYS A 345 -58.32 -11.87 37.73
C LYS A 345 -58.56 -10.56 36.97
N ILE A 346 -57.53 -9.73 36.89
CA ILE A 346 -57.50 -8.52 36.07
C ILE A 346 -56.62 -8.80 34.85
N SER A 347 -57.17 -8.58 33.66
CA SER A 347 -56.43 -8.66 32.39
C SER A 347 -56.11 -7.24 31.92
N VAL A 348 -54.87 -6.99 31.53
CA VAL A 348 -54.35 -5.68 31.09
C VAL A 348 -53.86 -5.78 29.66
#